data_AF-A0A0U0SKW7-F1
#
_entry.id   AF-A0A0U0SKW7-F1
#
_cell.length_a   1.000
_cell.length_b   1.000
_cell.length_c   1.000
_cell.angle_alpha   90.00
_cell.angle_beta   90.00
_cell.angle_gamma   90.00
#
_symmetry.space_group_name_H-M   'P 1'
#
loop_
_entity.id
_entity.type
_entity.pdbx_description
1 polymer ?
#
loop_
_entity_poly.entity_id
_entity_poly.type
_entity_poly.pdbx_seq_one_letter_code
_entity_poly.pdbx_strand_id
1 'polypeptide(L)'
;MAADSAFSSLNDTGRIRIRERTRVPCTTLDALAAELPLPVGLLKIDVEGLERAVIAGAAELLRRDRPVLLVEIYGGAASNPDPERTIADIRAYGYEPFVYADDAGLQPYQRHRDDRYCYFFIPSRKG
;
A
#
# COMPACT_ATOMS: atom_id res chain seq x y z
N MET A 1 -14.04 12.60 9.42
CA MET A 1 -14.76 12.02 8.27
C MET A 1 -15.07 13.12 7.26
N ALA A 2 -14.95 12.83 5.97
CA ALA A 2 -15.42 13.72 4.90
C ALA A 2 -16.94 13.53 4.69
N ALA A 3 -17.60 14.43 3.94
CA ALA A 3 -19.03 14.30 3.63
C ALA A 3 -19.36 13.04 2.81
N ASP A 4 -18.35 12.51 2.14
CA ASP A 4 -18.35 11.24 1.44
C ASP A 4 -17.34 10.32 2.17
N SER A 5 -17.77 9.15 2.60
CA SER A 5 -16.94 8.25 3.43
C SER A 5 -15.71 7.74 2.69
N ALA A 6 -15.74 7.78 1.35
CA ALA A 6 -14.63 7.45 0.45
C ALA A 6 -13.35 8.27 0.72
N PHE A 7 -13.46 9.41 1.41
CA PHE A 7 -12.31 10.28 1.73
C PHE A 7 -12.01 10.35 3.23
N SER A 8 -12.44 9.36 4.01
CA SER A 8 -12.00 9.23 5.40
C SER A 8 -10.60 8.61 5.45
N SER A 9 -9.58 9.45 5.68
CA SER A 9 -8.20 9.01 5.84
C SER A 9 -7.69 9.27 7.27
N LEU A 10 -6.65 8.54 7.68
CA LEU A 10 -5.91 8.77 8.91
C LEU A 10 -5.05 10.04 8.85
N ASN A 11 -4.70 10.50 7.65
CA ASN A 11 -3.92 11.73 7.42
C ASN A 11 -4.74 12.81 6.70
N ASP A 12 -4.36 14.07 6.96
CA ASP A 12 -4.84 15.21 6.18
C ASP A 12 -4.05 15.30 4.88
N THR A 13 -4.62 14.77 3.79
CA THR A 13 -4.00 14.81 2.46
C THR A 13 -4.19 16.15 1.76
N GLY A 14 -4.96 17.09 2.33
CA GLY A 14 -5.31 18.37 1.72
C GLY A 14 -6.27 18.28 0.52
N ARG A 15 -6.71 17.08 0.12
CA ARG A 15 -7.60 16.88 -1.04
C ARG A 15 -9.03 17.38 -0.80
N ILE A 16 -9.54 17.24 0.43
CA ILE A 16 -10.88 17.65 0.84
C ILE A 16 -10.83 18.31 2.21
N ARG A 17 -11.70 19.29 2.43
CA ARG A 17 -11.86 19.94 3.73
C ARG A 17 -12.28 18.94 4.82
N ILE A 18 -11.48 18.82 5.88
CA ILE A 18 -11.82 18.04 7.06
C ILE A 18 -13.10 18.58 7.71
N ARG A 19 -14.10 17.70 7.89
CA ARG A 19 -15.32 18.04 8.65
C ARG A 19 -15.24 17.62 10.12
N GLU A 20 -14.60 16.49 10.40
CA GLU A 20 -14.51 15.90 11.74
C GLU A 20 -13.23 15.08 11.89
N ARG A 21 -12.71 14.98 13.12
CA ARG A 21 -11.60 14.09 13.51
C ARG A 21 -12.05 13.15 14.62
N THR A 22 -11.71 11.88 14.50
CA THR A 22 -12.01 10.84 15.48
C THR A 22 -10.74 10.07 15.80
N ARG A 23 -10.52 9.73 17.07
CA ARG A 23 -9.40 8.88 17.48
C ARG A 23 -9.81 7.42 17.37
N VAL A 24 -8.99 6.61 16.73
CA VAL A 24 -9.19 5.16 16.58
C VAL A 24 -7.95 4.41 17.07
N PRO A 25 -8.11 3.20 17.64
CA PRO A 25 -6.98 2.34 17.93
C PRO A 25 -6.30 1.90 16.62
N CYS A 26 -4.97 1.86 16.62
CA CYS A 26 -4.18 1.37 15.50
C CYS A 26 -3.30 0.21 15.97
N THR A 27 -3.05 -0.77 15.10
CA THR A 27 -2.14 -1.89 15.34
C THR A 27 -1.28 -2.13 14.10
N THR A 28 -0.27 -2.99 14.21
CA THR A 28 0.56 -3.43 13.07
C THR A 28 -0.10 -4.59 12.33
N LEU A 29 0.22 -4.77 11.05
CA LEU A 29 -0.23 -5.94 10.30
C LEU A 29 0.39 -7.22 10.83
N ASP A 30 1.63 -7.17 11.36
CA ASP A 30 2.28 -8.34 11.98
C ASP A 30 1.50 -8.84 13.21
N ALA A 31 1.02 -7.93 14.06
CA ALA A 31 0.21 -8.31 15.22
C ALA A 31 -1.13 -8.93 14.78
N LEU A 32 -1.81 -8.30 13.82
CA LEU A 32 -3.06 -8.82 13.26
C LEU A 32 -2.86 -10.19 12.60
N ALA A 33 -1.79 -10.36 11.83
CA ALA A 33 -1.49 -11.58 11.08
C ALA A 33 -1.06 -12.76 11.95
N ALA A 34 -0.66 -12.51 13.20
CA ALA A 34 -0.40 -13.56 14.18
C ALA A 34 -1.70 -14.19 14.71
N GLU A 35 -2.83 -13.48 14.61
CA GLU A 35 -4.14 -13.94 15.07
C GLU A 35 -4.93 -14.67 13.96
N LEU A 36 -4.49 -14.57 12.70
CA LEU A 36 -5.17 -15.21 11.58
C LEU A 36 -4.90 -16.73 11.55
N PRO A 37 -5.93 -17.55 11.27
CA PRO A 37 -5.80 -19.01 11.26
C PRO A 37 -5.05 -19.55 10.03
N LEU A 38 -4.84 -18.74 9.00
CA LEU A 38 -4.21 -19.10 7.73
C LEU A 38 -3.25 -18.01 7.27
N PRO A 39 -2.18 -18.37 6.53
CA PRO A 39 -1.30 -17.41 5.88
C PRO A 39 -2.06 -16.47 4.94
N VAL A 40 -1.64 -15.20 4.88
CA VAL A 40 -2.22 -14.21 3.98
C VAL A 40 -1.74 -14.46 2.54
N GLY A 41 -2.67 -14.64 1.60
CA GLY A 41 -2.34 -14.82 0.17
C GLY A 41 -2.36 -13.54 -0.67
N LEU A 42 -3.10 -12.51 -0.22
CA LEU A 42 -3.26 -11.22 -0.89
C LEU A 42 -3.41 -10.11 0.16
N LEU A 43 -2.72 -8.99 -0.04
CA LEU A 43 -2.84 -7.79 0.81
C LEU A 43 -3.13 -6.57 -0.07
N LYS A 44 -4.32 -5.97 0.09
CA LYS A 44 -4.63 -4.64 -0.48
C LYS A 44 -4.20 -3.55 0.49
N ILE A 45 -3.50 -2.53 0.00
CA ILE A 45 -3.08 -1.36 0.75
C ILE A 45 -3.55 -0.11 0.01
N ASP A 46 -4.46 0.61 0.65
CA ASP A 46 -5.04 1.86 0.17
C ASP A 46 -5.29 2.72 1.42
N VAL A 47 -4.26 3.45 1.81
CA VAL A 47 -4.19 4.17 3.10
C VAL A 47 -3.78 5.63 2.92
N GLU A 48 -3.82 6.11 1.68
CA GLU A 48 -3.72 7.51 1.29
C GLU A 48 -2.54 8.27 1.92
N GLY A 49 -1.32 7.73 1.75
CA GLY A 49 -0.06 8.33 2.19
C GLY A 49 0.61 7.65 3.38
N LEU A 50 0.02 6.57 3.90
CA LEU A 50 0.57 5.78 5.01
C LEU A 50 1.16 4.44 4.56
N GLU A 51 1.38 4.24 3.26
CA GLU A 51 1.78 2.94 2.71
C GLU A 51 3.07 2.45 3.36
N ARG A 52 4.07 3.34 3.54
CA ARG A 52 5.35 3.00 4.17
C ARG A 52 5.22 2.58 5.64
N ALA A 53 4.28 3.17 6.38
CA ALA A 53 4.00 2.78 7.76
C ALA A 53 3.34 1.39 7.82
N VAL A 54 2.42 1.11 6.89
CA VAL A 54 1.81 -0.22 6.74
C VAL A 54 2.86 -1.27 6.39
N ILE A 55 3.73 -1.00 5.42
CA ILE A 55 4.82 -1.91 5.02
C ILE A 55 5.80 -2.15 6.19
N ALA A 56 6.16 -1.11 6.94
CA ALA A 56 7.01 -1.26 8.12
C ALA A 56 6.36 -2.12 9.22
N GLY A 57 5.05 -2.00 9.42
CA GLY A 57 4.27 -2.81 10.37
C GLY A 57 3.88 -4.19 9.86
N ALA A 58 4.31 -4.59 8.66
CA ALA A 58 4.00 -5.88 8.04
C ALA A 58 5.27 -6.71 7.77
N ALA A 59 6.39 -6.36 8.40
CA ALA A 59 7.70 -6.90 8.03
C ALA A 59 7.77 -8.43 8.15
N GLU A 60 7.18 -8.99 9.21
CA GLU A 60 7.14 -10.45 9.41
C GLU A 60 6.14 -11.12 8.48
N LEU A 61 4.94 -10.55 8.30
CA LEU A 61 3.94 -11.04 7.35
C LEU A 61 4.52 -11.10 5.93
N LEU A 62 5.21 -10.05 5.47
CA LEU A 62 5.78 -9.97 4.13
C LEU A 62 6.89 -10.99 3.90
N ARG A 63 7.64 -11.37 4.94
CA ARG A 63 8.69 -12.41 4.88
C ARG A 63 8.12 -13.83 4.96
N ARG A 64 7.17 -14.05 5.87
CA ARG A 64 6.58 -15.35 6.21
C ARG A 64 5.60 -15.82 5.14
N ASP A 65 4.57 -15.01 4.87
CA ASP A 65 3.43 -15.40 4.06
C ASP A 65 3.65 -15.10 2.58
N ARG A 66 4.47 -14.10 2.29
CA ARG A 66 4.76 -13.62 0.93
C ARG A 66 3.48 -13.43 0.08
N PRO A 67 2.47 -12.66 0.54
CA PRO A 67 1.23 -12.45 -0.22
C PRO A 67 1.50 -11.65 -1.49
N VAL A 68 0.67 -11.80 -2.52
CA VAL A 68 0.59 -10.77 -3.58
C VAL A 68 0.14 -9.47 -2.93
N LEU A 69 0.74 -8.33 -3.31
CA LEU A 69 0.29 -7.02 -2.83
C LEU A 69 -0.41 -6.26 -3.94
N LEU A 70 -1.53 -5.61 -3.61
CA LEU A 70 -2.16 -4.58 -4.43
C LEU A 70 -2.07 -3.27 -3.66
N VAL A 71 -1.24 -2.33 -4.13
CA VAL A 71 -0.95 -1.09 -3.40
C VAL A 71 -1.31 0.10 -4.28
N GLU A 72 -2.14 0.99 -3.74
CA GLU A 72 -2.40 2.29 -4.36
C GLU A 72 -1.29 3.26 -3.94
N ILE A 73 -0.48 3.69 -4.90
CA ILE A 73 0.65 4.60 -4.67
C ILE A 73 0.45 5.81 -5.56
N TYR A 74 0.10 6.93 -4.94
CA TYR A 74 -0.14 8.21 -5.62
C TYR A 74 0.72 9.31 -4.99
N GLY A 75 1.45 10.06 -5.82
CA GLY A 75 2.33 11.15 -5.41
C GLY A 75 1.58 12.35 -4.83
N GLY A 76 2.10 12.91 -3.74
CA GLY A 76 1.56 14.14 -3.18
C GLY A 76 2.35 14.63 -1.98
N ALA A 77 2.59 15.93 -1.90
CA ALA A 77 3.41 16.52 -0.84
C ALA A 77 2.91 16.20 0.58
N ALA A 78 1.59 16.08 0.77
CA ALA A 78 0.94 15.79 2.05
C ALA A 78 0.50 14.31 2.20
N SER A 79 0.60 13.50 1.15
CA SER A 79 0.24 12.07 1.16
C SER A 79 1.51 11.23 1.06
N ASN A 80 2.05 11.10 -0.15
CA ASN A 80 3.27 10.35 -0.43
C ASN A 80 4.26 11.24 -1.20
N PRO A 81 5.20 11.90 -0.51
CA PRO A 81 6.17 12.80 -1.15
C PRO A 81 7.26 12.05 -1.92
N ASP A 82 7.38 10.72 -1.74
CA ASP A 82 8.38 9.89 -2.43
C ASP A 82 7.80 8.50 -2.81
N PRO A 83 6.96 8.44 -3.86
CA PRO A 83 6.39 7.19 -4.36
C PRO A 83 7.43 6.14 -4.77
N GLU A 84 8.52 6.58 -5.37
CA GLU A 84 9.65 5.72 -5.78
C GLU A 84 10.25 5.00 -4.56
N ARG A 85 10.40 5.72 -3.44
CA ARG A 85 10.87 5.11 -2.19
C ARG A 85 9.88 4.10 -1.62
N THR A 86 8.57 4.35 -1.68
CA THR A 86 7.56 3.37 -1.28
C THR A 86 7.70 2.08 -2.08
N ILE A 87 7.86 2.19 -3.40
CA ILE A 87 8.08 1.03 -4.29
C ILE A 87 9.39 0.32 -3.93
N ALA A 88 10.48 1.07 -3.70
CA ALA A 88 11.77 0.51 -3.32
C ALA A 88 11.75 -0.22 -1.96
N ASP A 89 11.04 0.32 -0.97
CA ASP A 89 10.88 -0.29 0.35
C ASP A 89 10.19 -1.67 0.23
N ILE A 90 9.19 -1.81 -0.64
CA ILE A 90 8.52 -3.10 -0.92
C ILE A 90 9.45 -4.05 -1.68
N ARG A 91 10.17 -3.56 -2.70
CA ARG A 91 11.15 -4.36 -3.46
C ARG A 91 12.23 -4.96 -2.57
N ALA A 92 12.62 -4.28 -1.50
CA ALA A 92 13.61 -4.78 -0.54
C ALA A 92 13.16 -6.07 0.18
N TYR A 93 11.87 -6.40 0.19
CA TYR A 93 11.34 -7.68 0.67
C TYR A 93 11.34 -8.80 -0.39
N GLY A 94 11.91 -8.55 -1.57
CA GLY A 94 12.00 -9.52 -2.67
C GLY A 94 10.69 -9.63 -3.45
N TYR A 95 10.11 -8.48 -3.80
CA TYR A 95 8.91 -8.35 -4.62
C TYR A 95 9.22 -7.66 -5.95
N GLU A 96 8.57 -8.12 -7.00
CA GLU A 96 8.61 -7.55 -8.34
C GLU A 96 7.37 -6.68 -8.57
N PRO A 97 7.54 -5.38 -8.88
CA PRO A 97 6.42 -4.49 -9.13
C PRO A 97 5.92 -4.55 -10.57
N PHE A 98 4.61 -4.45 -10.71
CA PHE A 98 3.86 -4.35 -11.94
C PHE A 98 2.81 -3.25 -11.79
N VAL A 99 2.38 -2.66 -12.90
CA VAL A 99 1.28 -1.70 -12.99
C VAL A 99 0.22 -2.22 -13.93
N TYR A 100 -1.04 -1.93 -13.65
CA TYR A 100 -2.12 -2.22 -14.59
C TYR A 100 -2.28 -1.08 -15.61
N ALA A 101 -2.44 -1.44 -16.88
CA ALA A 101 -2.78 -0.52 -17.96
C ALA A 101 -4.02 -1.05 -18.70
N ASP A 102 -5.03 -0.21 -18.92
CA ASP A 102 -6.32 -0.62 -19.46
C ASP A 102 -6.23 -1.33 -20.83
N ASP A 103 -5.26 -0.96 -21.65
CA ASP A 103 -5.03 -1.48 -23.00
C ASP A 103 -4.12 -2.72 -23.06
N ALA A 104 -3.29 -2.92 -22.03
CA ALA A 104 -2.20 -3.90 -22.06
C ALA A 104 -2.17 -4.85 -20.85
N GLY A 105 -3.08 -4.68 -19.89
CA GLY A 105 -3.13 -5.47 -18.67
C GLY A 105 -1.96 -5.19 -17.73
N LEU A 106 -1.47 -6.24 -17.05
CA LEU A 106 -0.37 -6.14 -16.09
C LEU A 106 0.97 -5.95 -16.84
N GLN A 107 1.67 -4.85 -16.58
CA GLN A 107 2.96 -4.53 -17.18
C GLN A 107 4.05 -4.41 -16.12
N PRO A 108 5.29 -4.86 -16.40
CA PRO A 108 6.41 -4.62 -15.50
C PRO A 108 6.57 -3.13 -15.20
N TYR A 109 6.81 -2.83 -13.93
CA TYR A 109 7.11 -1.47 -13.48
C TYR A 109 8.40 -0.95 -14.14
N GLN A 110 8.37 0.32 -14.57
CA GLN A 110 9.55 1.03 -15.08
C GLN A 110 9.90 2.24 -14.23
N ARG A 111 8.91 3.08 -13.94
CA ARG A 111 8.98 4.28 -13.09
C ARG A 111 7.59 4.61 -12.59
N HIS A 112 7.52 5.35 -11.48
CA HIS A 112 6.26 5.77 -10.92
C HIS A 112 5.54 6.76 -11.84
N ARG A 113 4.22 6.60 -11.94
CA ARG A 113 3.32 7.54 -12.61
C ARG A 113 1.99 7.59 -11.89
N ASP A 114 1.49 8.80 -11.66
CA ASP A 114 0.20 9.03 -11.00
C ASP A 114 -1.00 8.60 -11.85
N ASP A 115 -0.86 8.50 -13.17
CA ASP A 115 -1.91 7.97 -14.06
C ASP A 115 -1.99 6.44 -14.06
N ARG A 116 -1.08 5.77 -13.34
CA ARG A 116 -1.03 4.31 -13.14
C ARG A 116 -0.65 4.01 -11.69
N TYR A 117 -1.55 4.35 -10.78
CA TYR A 117 -1.29 4.33 -9.33
C TYR A 117 -1.64 3.00 -8.65
N CYS A 118 -2.26 2.04 -9.35
CA CYS A 118 -2.52 0.70 -8.84
C CYS A 118 -1.36 -0.24 -9.18
N TYR A 119 -0.56 -0.58 -8.16
CA TYR A 119 0.61 -1.46 -8.29
C TYR A 119 0.30 -2.85 -7.79
N PHE A 120 0.72 -3.85 -8.56
CA PHE A 120 0.80 -5.23 -8.11
C PHE A 120 2.25 -5.56 -7.76
N PHE A 121 2.48 -6.12 -6.58
CA PHE A 121 3.78 -6.63 -6.19
C PHE A 121 3.70 -8.15 -6.06
N ILE A 122 4.45 -8.84 -6.90
CA ILE A 122 4.48 -10.30 -6.94
C ILE A 122 5.76 -10.76 -6.22
N PRO A 123 5.68 -11.67 -5.23
CA PRO A 123 6.88 -12.18 -4.59
C PRO A 123 7.76 -12.90 -5.62
N SER A 124 9.04 -12.52 -5.70
CA SER A 124 9.99 -13.23 -6.56
C SER A 124 10.03 -14.71 -6.18
N ARG A 125 10.10 -15.59 -7.17
CA ARG A 125 10.29 -17.03 -6.95
C ARG A 125 11.63 -17.22 -6.24
N LYS A 126 11.62 -17.96 -5.12
CA LYS A 126 12.88 -18.47 -4.56
C LYS A 126 13.46 -19.44 -5.60
N GLY A 127 14.68 -19.16 -6.05
CA GLY A 127 15.47 -20.12 -6.82
C GLY A 127 15.83 -21.33 -5.99
#